data_AF-L9KJI7-F1
#
_entry.id   AF-L9KJI7-F1
#
_cell.length_a   1.000
_cell.length_b   1.000
_cell.length_c   1.000
_cell.angle_alpha   90.00
_cell.angle_beta   90.00
_cell.angle_gamma   90.00
#
_symmetry.space_group_name_H-M   'P 1'
#
loop_
_entity.id
_entity.type
_entity.pdbx_description
1 polymer ?
#
loop_
_entity_poly.entity_id
_entity_poly.type
_entity_poly.pdbx_seq_one_letter_code
_entity_poly.pdbx_strand_id
1 'polypeptide(L)'
;MGVSKLDILYRRLLLTKLFIRGWGRPEDLKRLFEFRKMIGNRERCQNLVSSDYPVHIDKIEEQSDCKILDGHFVSPMAHYVPGIMPIESVIARRSSLKNVSDLFVMGGALVLESAALLHWLEREGYGPLGMTGISMGGHADSFKMGQEFVRRFPSSTDKLTNLNLVSRTLNLDTTDQVVPPKPADCHNSNKTSISATSEGLLLQDTSKMDCFNQTLSNSKSSYTSCNPQSNHLLSREQRRNTLQKESLIFMKGVMDECTHVANFSVPVDPSLIIVVQAKEDAYIPRTGVRSLQEIWPGCEIRYLEGGHISAYLFKQGLFR
;
A
#
# COMPACT_ATOMS: atom_id res chain seq x y z
N MET A 1 1.80 -14.64 -11.71
CA MET A 1 0.99 -15.67 -11.02
C MET A 1 -0.44 -15.16 -10.91
N GLY A 2 -1.43 -16.05 -10.97
CA GLY A 2 -2.84 -15.68 -10.80
C GLY A 2 -3.18 -15.33 -9.35
N VAL A 3 -4.26 -14.59 -9.14
CA VAL A 3 -4.78 -14.23 -7.82
C VAL A 3 -5.92 -15.20 -7.45
N SER A 4 -5.98 -15.63 -6.18
CA SER A 4 -6.98 -16.58 -5.70
C SER A 4 -8.41 -16.05 -5.87
N LYS A 5 -9.26 -16.84 -6.56
CA LYS A 5 -10.69 -16.51 -6.71
C LYS A 5 -11.43 -16.53 -5.38
N LEU A 6 -11.05 -17.43 -4.47
CA LEU A 6 -11.62 -17.50 -3.12
C LEU A 6 -11.31 -16.24 -2.33
N ASP A 7 -10.07 -15.76 -2.39
CA ASP A 7 -9.68 -14.52 -1.73
C ASP A 7 -10.46 -13.33 -2.29
N ILE A 8 -10.60 -13.24 -3.62
CA ILE A 8 -11.39 -12.19 -4.29
C ILE A 8 -12.85 -12.25 -3.86
N LEU A 9 -13.43 -13.45 -3.81
CA LEU A 9 -14.82 -13.64 -3.37
C LEU A 9 -14.99 -13.24 -1.91
N TYR A 10 -14.12 -13.71 -1.02
CA TYR A 10 -14.15 -13.37 0.41
C TYR A 10 -13.99 -11.85 0.61
N ARG A 11 -13.08 -11.21 -0.14
CA ARG A 11 -12.90 -9.76 -0.12
C ARG A 11 -14.16 -8.99 -0.53
N ARG A 12 -14.96 -9.55 -1.46
CA ARG A 12 -16.27 -8.98 -1.85
C ARG A 12 -17.36 -9.24 -0.83
N LEU A 13 -17.23 -10.31 -0.05
CA LEU A 13 -18.18 -10.74 0.97
C LEU A 13 -17.87 -10.21 2.37
N LEU A 14 -16.80 -9.41 2.57
CA LEU A 14 -16.47 -8.82 3.87
C LEU A 14 -17.63 -7.93 4.36
N LEU A 15 -18.47 -8.52 5.22
CA LEU A 15 -19.59 -7.95 5.96
C LEU A 15 -19.12 -7.15 7.19
N THR A 16 -17.82 -6.89 7.31
CA THR A 16 -17.20 -6.30 8.50
C THR A 16 -17.43 -4.79 8.56
N LYS A 17 -17.90 -4.30 9.70
CA LYS A 17 -18.09 -2.86 10.00
C LYS A 17 -16.75 -2.18 10.35
N LEU A 18 -15.69 -2.42 9.58
CA LEU A 18 -14.41 -1.72 9.75
C LEU A 18 -14.46 -0.37 9.03
N PHE A 19 -13.80 0.64 9.60
CA PHE A 19 -13.62 1.96 8.97
C PHE A 19 -14.92 2.68 8.60
N ILE A 20 -16.00 2.40 9.32
CA ILE A 20 -17.35 2.99 9.08
C ILE A 20 -17.38 4.52 9.19
N ARG A 21 -16.36 5.15 9.80
CA ARG A 21 -16.25 6.60 9.98
C ARG A 21 -15.27 7.26 9.00
N GLY A 22 -14.75 6.51 8.03
CA GLY A 22 -13.83 7.02 7.00
C GLY A 22 -12.36 6.93 7.43
N TRP A 23 -11.53 7.89 7.00
CA TRP A 23 -10.08 7.85 7.23
C TRP A 23 -9.63 8.34 8.60
N GLY A 24 -10.45 9.14 9.29
CA GLY A 24 -10.04 9.89 10.48
C GLY A 24 -9.62 11.32 10.12
N ARG A 25 -9.08 12.04 11.10
CA ARG A 25 -8.68 13.45 10.93
C ARG A 25 -7.32 13.55 10.22
N PRO A 26 -7.13 14.44 9.23
CA PRO A 26 -5.84 14.62 8.56
C PRO A 26 -4.70 14.97 9.52
N GLU A 27 -4.99 15.76 10.55
CA GLU A 27 -4.02 16.17 11.57
C GLU A 27 -3.52 14.98 12.38
N ASP A 28 -4.41 14.03 12.64
CA ASP A 28 -4.11 12.79 13.35
C ASP A 28 -3.23 11.86 12.50
N LEU A 29 -3.49 11.75 11.19
CA LEU A 29 -2.61 11.01 10.27
C LEU A 29 -1.19 11.61 10.23
N LYS A 30 -1.07 12.95 10.21
CA LYS A 30 0.24 13.60 10.26
C LYS A 30 0.99 13.28 11.56
N ARG A 31 0.31 13.34 12.70
CA ARG A 31 0.90 12.97 14.00
C ARG A 31 1.34 11.51 14.04
N LEU A 32 0.53 10.62 13.46
CA LEU A 32 0.84 9.20 13.34
C LEU A 32 2.07 8.95 12.44
N PHE A 33 2.25 9.68 11.34
CA PHE A 33 3.43 9.54 10.48
C PHE A 33 4.72 10.00 11.19
N GLU A 34 4.67 11.11 11.91
CA GLU A 34 5.82 11.57 12.70
C GLU A 34 6.15 10.60 13.82
N PHE A 35 5.14 10.09 14.54
CA PHE A 35 5.36 9.10 15.58
C PHE A 35 5.86 7.76 15.01
N ARG A 36 5.38 7.36 13.82
CA ARG A 36 5.85 6.17 13.11
C ARG A 36 7.36 6.20 12.87
N LYS A 37 7.95 7.37 12.55
CA LYS A 37 9.40 7.54 12.38
C LYS A 37 10.17 7.23 13.67
N MET A 38 9.57 7.48 14.83
CA MET A 38 10.17 7.17 16.12
C MET A 38 10.11 5.67 16.42
N ILE A 39 8.92 5.07 16.35
CA ILE A 39 8.74 3.62 16.64
C ILE A 39 9.41 2.72 15.60
N GLY A 40 9.58 3.20 14.37
CA GLY A 40 10.26 2.45 13.31
C GLY A 40 11.76 2.33 13.53
N ASN A 41 12.35 3.14 14.41
CA ASN A 41 13.78 3.06 14.75
C ASN A 41 13.96 2.24 16.04
N ARG A 42 14.66 1.10 15.96
CA ARG A 42 14.91 0.22 17.11
C ARG A 42 15.49 0.95 18.31
N GLU A 43 16.56 1.72 18.10
CA GLU A 43 17.32 2.35 19.19
C GLU A 43 16.49 3.37 19.96
N ARG A 44 15.60 4.07 19.27
CA ARG A 44 14.62 4.96 19.89
C ARG A 44 13.50 4.18 20.53
N CYS A 45 12.91 3.22 19.80
CA CYS A 45 11.72 2.48 20.20
C CYS A 45 11.92 1.70 21.50
N GLN A 46 13.08 1.06 21.68
CA GLN A 46 13.40 0.29 22.90
C GLN A 46 13.37 1.14 24.18
N ASN A 47 13.56 2.46 24.05
CA ASN A 47 13.58 3.40 25.17
C ASN A 47 12.25 4.17 25.34
N LEU A 48 11.24 3.91 24.50
CA LEU A 48 9.95 4.60 24.58
C LEU A 48 9.09 4.09 25.73
N VAL A 49 9.31 2.87 26.20
CA VAL A 49 8.54 2.29 27.29
C VAL A 49 9.50 2.01 28.44
N SER A 50 9.19 2.52 29.62
CA SER A 50 10.03 2.31 30.80
C SER A 50 10.09 0.83 31.16
N SER A 51 11.18 0.38 31.76
CA SER A 51 11.29 -0.99 32.27
C SER A 51 10.34 -1.23 33.46
N ASP A 52 10.04 -0.19 34.23
CA ASP A 52 9.10 -0.23 35.36
C ASP A 52 7.64 0.05 34.97
N TYR A 53 7.29 -0.05 33.68
CA TYR A 53 5.94 0.28 33.22
C TYR A 53 4.87 -0.55 33.97
N PRO A 54 3.80 0.10 34.49
CA PRO A 54 2.84 -0.57 35.35
C PRO A 54 1.94 -1.50 34.53
N VAL A 55 1.94 -2.78 34.91
CA VAL A 55 1.01 -3.80 34.41
C VAL A 55 0.29 -4.40 35.61
N HIS A 56 -1.04 -4.42 35.56
CA HIS A 56 -1.88 -4.93 36.63
C HIS A 56 -2.45 -6.28 36.23
N ILE A 57 -2.29 -7.29 37.09
CA ILE A 57 -2.86 -8.62 36.88
C ILE A 57 -4.19 -8.68 37.63
N ASP A 58 -5.27 -8.91 36.87
CA ASP A 58 -6.63 -9.00 37.36
C ASP A 58 -6.97 -10.43 37.78
N LYS A 59 -6.46 -11.43 37.05
CA LYS A 59 -6.75 -12.84 37.26
C LYS A 59 -5.56 -13.71 36.88
N ILE A 60 -5.34 -14.76 37.66
CA ILE A 60 -4.38 -15.82 37.36
C ILE A 60 -5.14 -17.14 37.30
N GLU A 61 -4.97 -17.87 36.21
CA GLU A 61 -5.49 -19.23 36.03
C GLU A 61 -4.32 -20.19 35.88
N GLU A 62 -4.27 -21.21 36.73
CA GLU A 62 -3.27 -22.27 36.62
C GLU A 62 -3.85 -23.44 35.83
N GLN A 63 -3.12 -23.86 34.79
CA GLN A 63 -3.40 -25.05 34.00
C GLN A 63 -2.27 -26.07 34.22
N SER A 64 -2.45 -27.29 33.69
CA SER A 64 -1.47 -28.37 33.87
C SER A 64 -0.09 -28.07 33.28
N ASP A 65 -0.03 -27.26 32.22
CA ASP A 65 1.17 -26.97 31.42
C ASP A 65 1.48 -25.47 31.28
N CYS A 66 0.59 -24.59 31.72
CA CYS A 66 0.80 -23.15 31.64
C CYS A 66 0.07 -22.36 32.75
N LYS A 67 0.48 -21.11 32.94
CA LYS A 67 -0.22 -20.11 33.75
C LYS A 67 -0.75 -19.03 32.82
N ILE A 68 -2.05 -18.75 32.89
CA ILE A 68 -2.69 -17.68 32.15
C ILE A 68 -2.87 -16.49 33.08
N LEU A 69 -2.39 -15.33 32.65
CA LEU A 69 -2.52 -14.08 33.37
C LEU A 69 -3.41 -13.16 32.55
N ASP A 70 -4.56 -12.80 33.11
CA ASP A 70 -5.42 -11.75 32.59
C ASP A 70 -5.11 -10.46 33.36
N GLY A 71 -4.96 -9.36 32.63
CA GLY A 71 -4.49 -8.11 33.19
C GLY A 71 -4.74 -6.94 32.28
N HIS A 72 -4.42 -5.76 32.77
CA HIS A 72 -4.60 -4.51 32.05
C HIS A 72 -3.51 -3.50 32.40
N PHE A 73 -3.33 -2.55 31.50
CA PHE A 73 -2.45 -1.41 31.68
C PHE A 73 -2.91 -0.26 30.77
N VAL A 74 -2.46 0.95 31.09
CA VAL A 74 -2.66 2.10 30.21
C VAL A 74 -1.74 1.93 29.00
N SER A 75 -2.28 1.98 27.79
CA SER A 75 -1.47 1.87 26.58
C SER A 75 -0.44 3.01 26.52
N PRO A 76 0.87 2.74 26.36
CA PRO A 76 1.88 3.81 26.26
C PRO A 76 1.62 4.75 25.08
N MET A 77 0.90 4.29 24.06
CA MET A 77 0.46 5.08 22.91
C MET A 77 -0.35 6.32 23.33
N ALA A 78 -1.13 6.22 24.41
CA ALA A 78 -1.93 7.33 24.93
C ALA A 78 -1.07 8.50 25.42
N HIS A 79 0.17 8.23 25.88
CA HIS A 79 1.10 9.24 26.34
C HIS A 79 1.82 9.94 25.18
N TYR A 80 2.21 9.20 24.14
CA TYR A 80 2.98 9.74 23.02
C TYR A 80 2.14 10.46 21.98
N VAL A 81 0.90 10.03 21.76
CA VAL A 81 -0.01 10.67 20.80
C VAL A 81 -1.36 10.94 21.47
N PRO A 82 -1.45 11.96 22.36
CA PRO A 82 -2.63 12.21 23.16
C PRO A 82 -3.91 12.40 22.32
N GLY A 83 -5.00 11.76 22.73
CA GLY A 83 -6.31 11.89 22.06
C GLY A 83 -6.41 11.23 20.69
N ILE A 84 -5.43 10.38 20.30
CA ILE A 84 -5.49 9.58 19.07
C ILE A 84 -6.28 8.29 19.25
N MET A 85 -6.24 7.73 20.45
CA MET A 85 -6.89 6.47 20.78
C MET A 85 -8.35 6.73 21.13
N PRO A 86 -9.28 5.84 20.72
CA PRO A 86 -10.61 5.80 21.32
C PRO A 86 -10.50 5.65 22.84
N ILE A 87 -11.34 6.36 23.59
CA ILE A 87 -11.29 6.39 25.07
C ILE A 87 -11.42 4.96 25.63
N GLU A 88 -12.25 4.13 25.00
CA GLU A 88 -12.43 2.72 25.35
C GLU A 88 -11.19 1.83 25.15
N SER A 89 -10.20 2.29 24.39
CA SER A 89 -8.97 1.56 24.07
C SER A 89 -7.73 2.15 24.75
N VAL A 90 -7.88 3.18 25.59
CA VAL A 90 -6.76 3.73 26.39
C VAL A 90 -6.28 2.70 27.40
N ILE A 91 -7.21 1.95 28.01
CA ILE A 91 -6.86 0.75 28.78
C ILE A 91 -6.75 -0.40 27.77
N ALA A 92 -5.57 -1.01 27.69
CA ALA A 92 -5.27 -2.09 26.77
C ALA A 92 -6.06 -3.35 27.16
N ARG A 93 -7.30 -3.45 26.66
CA ARG A 93 -8.20 -4.59 26.81
C ARG A 93 -8.75 -5.07 25.47
N ARG A 94 -9.18 -4.13 24.61
CA ARG A 94 -9.76 -4.40 23.28
C ARG A 94 -9.54 -3.20 22.35
N SER A 95 -9.42 -3.47 21.05
CA SER A 95 -9.34 -2.44 20.00
C SER A 95 -10.68 -2.29 19.26
N SER A 96 -10.93 -1.08 18.74
CA SER A 96 -12.06 -0.78 17.85
C SER A 96 -11.58 0.01 16.64
N LEU A 97 -11.80 -0.52 15.43
CA LEU A 97 -11.34 0.07 14.17
C LEU A 97 -12.48 0.83 13.49
N LYS A 98 -12.74 2.05 13.92
CA LYS A 98 -13.82 2.91 13.41
C LYS A 98 -13.39 3.74 12.20
N ASN A 99 -12.11 4.13 12.15
CA ASN A 99 -11.47 4.87 11.06
C ASN A 99 -10.25 4.12 10.53
N VAL A 100 -9.83 4.40 9.29
CA VAL A 100 -8.58 3.84 8.74
C VAL A 100 -7.37 4.22 9.59
N SER A 101 -7.32 5.46 10.11
CA SER A 101 -6.28 5.89 11.06
C SER A 101 -6.16 4.97 12.28
N ASP A 102 -7.26 4.36 12.72
CA ASP A 102 -7.27 3.49 13.90
C ASP A 102 -6.44 2.21 13.64
N LEU A 103 -6.26 1.80 12.38
CA LEU A 103 -5.34 0.72 12.01
C LEU A 103 -3.89 1.08 12.38
N PHE A 104 -3.48 2.32 12.13
CA PHE A 104 -2.13 2.80 12.44
C PHE A 104 -1.96 3.09 13.93
N VAL A 105 -3.02 3.57 14.59
CA VAL A 105 -3.06 3.67 16.06
C VAL A 105 -2.86 2.30 16.68
N MET A 106 -3.60 1.28 16.21
CA MET A 106 -3.46 -0.09 16.67
C MET A 106 -2.04 -0.63 16.42
N GLY A 107 -1.46 -0.38 15.25
CA GLY A 107 -0.08 -0.80 14.96
C GLY A 107 0.95 -0.19 15.91
N GLY A 108 0.87 1.12 16.17
CA GLY A 108 1.77 1.78 17.12
C GLY A 108 1.53 1.34 18.57
N ALA A 109 0.26 1.17 18.96
CA ALA A 109 -0.12 0.64 20.26
C ALA A 109 0.46 -0.76 20.48
N LEU A 110 0.30 -1.68 19.52
CA LEU A 110 0.85 -3.03 19.60
C LEU A 110 2.37 -3.03 19.84
N VAL A 111 3.14 -2.21 19.12
CA VAL A 111 4.60 -2.16 19.32
C VAL A 111 4.95 -1.73 20.75
N LEU A 112 4.30 -0.70 21.27
CA LEU A 112 4.59 -0.17 22.61
C LEU A 112 4.03 -1.07 23.72
N GLU A 113 2.83 -1.61 23.54
CA GLU A 113 2.19 -2.54 24.49
C GLU A 113 2.99 -3.84 24.59
N SER A 114 3.48 -4.36 23.46
CA SER A 114 4.43 -5.47 23.43
C SER A 114 5.69 -5.16 24.24
N ALA A 115 6.28 -3.97 24.09
CA ALA A 115 7.45 -3.58 24.87
C ALA A 115 7.14 -3.51 26.38
N ALA A 116 5.97 -2.97 26.76
CA ALA A 116 5.54 -2.93 28.17
C ALA A 116 5.40 -4.33 28.76
N LEU A 117 4.79 -5.26 28.02
CA LEU A 117 4.61 -6.65 28.45
C LEU A 117 5.95 -7.39 28.54
N LEU A 118 6.86 -7.19 27.59
CA LEU A 118 8.19 -7.80 27.62
C LEU A 118 8.98 -7.32 28.84
N HIS A 119 9.04 -6.00 29.09
CA HIS A 119 9.72 -5.46 30.27
C HIS A 119 9.11 -5.97 31.59
N TRP A 120 7.78 -6.07 31.64
CA TRP A 120 7.09 -6.62 32.79
C TRP A 120 7.47 -8.10 33.00
N LEU A 121 7.42 -8.92 31.95
CA LEU A 121 7.79 -10.34 32.01
C LEU A 121 9.24 -10.54 32.47
N GLU A 122 10.19 -9.77 31.94
CA GLU A 122 11.60 -9.84 32.36
C GLU A 122 11.76 -9.51 33.84
N ARG A 123 11.08 -8.47 34.33
CA ARG A 123 11.10 -8.07 35.74
C ARG A 123 10.52 -9.11 36.69
N GLU A 124 9.47 -9.80 36.28
CA GLU A 124 8.88 -10.90 37.05
C GLU A 124 9.74 -12.17 36.99
N GLY A 125 10.87 -12.15 36.27
CA GLY A 125 11.83 -13.24 36.19
C GLY A 125 11.50 -14.29 35.12
N TYR A 126 10.60 -13.98 34.17
CA TYR A 126 10.30 -14.87 33.05
C TYR A 126 11.38 -14.79 31.95
N GLY A 127 11.69 -15.93 31.34
CA GLY A 127 12.60 -16.02 30.20
C GLY A 127 12.86 -17.48 29.78
N PRO A 128 13.26 -17.73 28.52
CA PRO A 128 13.33 -16.79 27.40
C PRO A 128 11.94 -16.28 26.97
N LEU A 129 11.87 -15.05 26.47
CA LEU A 129 10.62 -14.42 26.09
C LEU A 129 10.32 -14.57 24.60
N GLY A 130 9.04 -14.74 24.29
CA GLY A 130 8.52 -14.78 22.92
C GLY A 130 7.16 -14.10 22.86
N MET A 131 6.82 -13.60 21.68
CA MET A 131 5.50 -13.03 21.40
C MET A 131 4.91 -13.66 20.15
N THR A 132 3.60 -13.90 20.19
CA THR A 132 2.85 -14.38 19.04
C THR A 132 1.52 -13.64 18.96
N GLY A 133 0.97 -13.51 17.75
CA GLY A 133 -0.29 -12.82 17.52
C GLY A 133 -0.87 -13.14 16.15
N ILE A 134 -2.19 -12.97 16.02
CA ILE A 134 -2.92 -13.21 14.77
C ILE A 134 -3.55 -11.88 14.33
N SER A 135 -3.35 -11.50 13.07
CA SER A 135 -3.95 -10.31 12.47
C SER A 135 -5.06 -10.69 11.51
N MET A 136 -6.24 -10.07 11.65
CA MET A 136 -7.39 -10.21 10.75
C MET A 136 -7.41 -8.97 9.83
N GLY A 137 -6.88 -9.09 8.61
CA GLY A 137 -6.57 -7.95 7.72
C GLY A 137 -7.75 -7.03 7.34
N GLY A 138 -7.46 -5.78 6.98
CA GLY A 138 -8.45 -4.72 6.67
C GLY A 138 -8.24 -3.93 5.36
N HIS A 139 -7.30 -4.32 4.48
CA HIS A 139 -6.88 -3.50 3.34
C HIS A 139 -8.00 -3.07 2.37
N ALA A 140 -9.02 -3.91 2.16
CA ALA A 140 -10.09 -3.64 1.20
C ALA A 140 -11.00 -2.47 1.59
N ASP A 141 -11.32 -2.36 2.88
CA ASP A 141 -12.22 -1.32 3.41
C ASP A 141 -11.57 0.06 3.37
N SER A 142 -10.24 0.11 3.53
CA SER A 142 -9.46 1.35 3.41
C SER A 142 -9.61 1.99 2.03
N PHE A 143 -9.62 1.19 0.95
CA PHE A 143 -9.79 1.64 -0.44
C PHE A 143 -11.05 2.45 -0.67
N LYS A 144 -12.19 1.87 -0.28
CA LYS A 144 -13.49 2.51 -0.39
C LYS A 144 -13.53 3.81 0.41
N MET A 145 -12.98 3.82 1.61
CA MET A 145 -12.93 5.02 2.45
C MET A 145 -12.03 6.11 1.85
N GLY A 146 -11.00 5.74 1.07
CA GLY A 146 -10.06 6.70 0.44
C GLY A 146 -10.77 7.59 -0.57
N GLN A 147 -11.64 6.99 -1.38
CA GLN A 147 -12.46 7.73 -2.33
C GLN A 147 -13.40 8.73 -1.64
N GLU A 148 -14.00 8.33 -0.51
CA GLU A 148 -14.85 9.22 0.28
C GLU A 148 -14.05 10.36 0.93
N PHE A 149 -12.83 10.08 1.39
CA PHE A 149 -11.96 11.09 1.97
C PHE A 149 -11.58 12.16 0.94
N VAL A 150 -11.07 11.76 -0.23
CA VAL A 150 -10.70 12.70 -1.31
C VAL A 150 -11.91 13.53 -1.77
N ARG A 151 -13.10 12.93 -1.84
CA ARG A 151 -14.34 13.65 -2.20
C ARG A 151 -14.74 14.73 -1.19
N ARG A 152 -14.56 14.47 0.11
CA ARG A 152 -14.99 15.39 1.18
C ARG A 152 -13.97 16.48 1.50
N PHE A 153 -12.70 16.28 1.11
CA PHE A 153 -11.61 17.22 1.40
C PHE A 153 -10.83 17.68 0.14
N PRO A 154 -11.51 18.19 -0.91
CA PRO A 154 -10.84 18.57 -2.16
C PRO A 154 -9.93 19.81 -2.05
N SER A 155 -10.10 20.66 -1.02
CA SER A 155 -9.25 21.83 -0.74
C SER A 155 -8.09 21.54 0.24
N SER A 156 -8.02 20.32 0.79
CA SER A 156 -6.96 19.90 1.71
C SER A 156 -5.80 19.19 1.00
N THR A 157 -5.99 18.77 -0.25
CA THR A 157 -4.94 18.19 -1.08
C THR A 157 -3.80 19.18 -1.30
N ASP A 158 -4.12 20.48 -1.43
CA ASP A 158 -3.15 21.59 -1.47
C ASP A 158 -2.39 21.79 -0.13
N LYS A 159 -2.92 21.29 0.99
CA LYS A 159 -2.21 21.26 2.29
C LYS A 159 -1.41 19.97 2.47
N LEU A 160 -1.79 18.89 1.80
CA LEU A 160 -1.09 17.60 1.81
C LEU A 160 0.12 17.57 0.86
N THR A 161 0.24 18.49 -0.10
CA THR A 161 1.48 18.67 -0.89
C THR A 161 2.70 19.01 -0.02
N ASN A 162 2.48 19.57 1.18
CA ASN A 162 3.53 19.78 2.19
C ASN A 162 3.95 18.50 2.93
N LEU A 163 3.22 17.38 2.76
CA LEU A 163 3.73 16.07 3.14
C LEU A 163 4.61 15.60 1.97
N ASN A 164 5.91 15.47 2.20
CA ASN A 164 6.91 14.91 1.28
C ASN A 164 6.57 13.46 0.79
N LEU A 165 5.43 12.93 1.25
CA LEU A 165 4.79 11.70 0.84
C LEU A 165 4.31 11.75 -0.62
N VAL A 166 3.68 12.84 -1.06
CA VAL A 166 3.09 12.94 -2.41
C VAL A 166 4.17 13.04 -3.50
N SER A 167 5.24 13.81 -3.26
CA SER A 167 6.34 13.97 -4.23
C SER A 167 7.11 12.68 -4.47
N ARG A 168 7.31 11.85 -3.44
CA ARG A 168 7.96 10.54 -3.60
C ARG A 168 7.08 9.55 -4.36
N THR A 169 5.77 9.54 -4.11
CA THR A 169 4.84 8.64 -4.81
C THR A 169 4.61 9.04 -6.27
N LEU A 170 4.57 10.34 -6.59
CA LEU A 170 4.40 10.83 -7.98
C LEU A 170 5.65 10.65 -8.84
N ASN A 171 6.85 10.73 -8.27
CA ASN A 171 8.10 10.55 -9.02
C ASN A 171 8.38 9.10 -9.43
N LEU A 172 7.74 8.11 -8.79
CA LEU A 172 7.86 6.71 -9.18
C LEU A 172 7.13 6.37 -10.50
N ASP A 173 6.15 7.18 -10.92
CA ASP A 173 5.38 6.98 -12.17
C ASP A 173 6.05 7.64 -13.40
N THR A 174 7.15 8.39 -13.23
CA THR A 174 7.81 9.14 -14.35
C THR A 174 8.99 8.38 -14.96
N THR A 175 9.29 7.17 -14.51
CA THR A 175 10.41 6.35 -15.02
C THR A 175 9.98 5.14 -15.83
N ASP A 176 8.88 5.23 -16.57
CA ASP A 176 8.68 4.41 -17.78
C ASP A 176 9.23 5.20 -18.99
N GLN A 177 10.54 5.40 -19.02
CA GLN A 177 11.24 5.83 -20.22
C GLN A 177 11.30 4.64 -21.18
N VAL A 178 10.45 4.68 -22.20
CA VAL A 178 10.59 3.89 -23.43
C VAL A 178 11.96 4.20 -24.02
N VAL A 179 12.89 3.26 -23.87
CA VAL A 179 14.19 3.29 -24.56
C VAL A 179 13.93 3.10 -26.06
N PRO A 180 14.33 4.03 -26.94
CA PRO A 180 14.32 3.78 -28.37
C PRO A 180 15.48 2.83 -28.71
N PRO A 181 15.32 1.88 -29.66
CA PRO A 181 16.38 0.94 -29.97
C PRO A 181 17.55 1.67 -30.63
N LYS A 182 18.75 1.51 -30.06
CA LYS A 182 20.01 1.89 -30.70
C LYS A 182 20.29 0.95 -31.89
N PRO A 183 20.86 1.46 -33.00
CA PRO A 183 21.22 0.63 -34.14
C PRO A 183 22.41 -0.27 -33.79
N ALA A 184 22.35 -1.52 -34.25
CA ALA A 184 23.44 -2.48 -34.13
C ALA A 184 24.57 -2.12 -35.10
N ASP A 185 25.76 -1.90 -34.57
CA ASP A 185 27.01 -1.92 -35.31
C ASP A 185 27.34 -3.38 -35.67
N CYS A 186 27.24 -3.72 -36.95
CA CYS A 186 27.72 -4.99 -37.49
C CYS A 186 29.10 -4.78 -38.13
N HIS A 187 30.12 -5.39 -37.53
CA HIS A 187 31.46 -5.47 -38.08
C HIS A 187 31.52 -6.29 -39.38
N ASN A 188 32.33 -5.79 -40.33
CA ASN A 188 32.71 -6.42 -41.59
C ASN A 188 33.39 -7.79 -41.43
N SER A 189 33.01 -8.74 -42.30
CA SER A 189 33.94 -9.77 -42.78
C SER A 189 33.54 -10.26 -44.19
N ASN A 190 34.51 -10.23 -45.09
CA ASN A 190 34.47 -10.50 -46.54
C ASN A 190 34.06 -11.94 -46.93
N LYS A 191 33.31 -12.10 -48.03
CA LYS A 191 33.71 -12.83 -49.28
C LYS A 191 32.54 -12.98 -50.28
N THR A 192 32.81 -12.61 -51.56
CA THR A 192 32.39 -13.16 -52.89
C THR A 192 31.04 -13.92 -53.01
N SER A 193 30.17 -13.76 -54.03
CA SER A 193 30.34 -13.35 -55.44
C SER A 193 28.96 -13.32 -56.18
N ILE A 194 28.94 -12.74 -57.40
CA ILE A 194 28.05 -12.98 -58.57
C ILE A 194 26.75 -12.13 -58.77
N SER A 195 26.89 -11.03 -59.53
CA SER A 195 26.20 -10.63 -60.78
C SER A 195 24.72 -10.99 -61.08
N ALA A 196 23.89 -9.97 -61.42
CA ALA A 196 23.31 -9.76 -62.77
C ALA A 196 22.37 -8.52 -62.88
N THR A 197 22.73 -7.57 -63.76
CA THR A 197 21.98 -6.68 -64.72
C THR A 197 20.47 -6.34 -64.52
N SER A 198 19.95 -5.14 -64.82
CA SER A 198 20.04 -4.35 -66.07
C SER A 198 19.65 -2.84 -65.93
N GLU A 199 19.93 -2.09 -67.00
CA GLU A 199 19.99 -0.62 -67.18
C GLU A 199 18.72 0.05 -67.76
N GLY A 200 18.64 1.39 -67.63
CA GLY A 200 17.98 2.35 -68.58
C GLY A 200 16.47 2.58 -68.43
N LEU A 201 15.83 3.73 -68.75
CA LEU A 201 16.22 5.00 -69.39
C LEU A 201 15.03 6.00 -69.30
N LEU A 202 15.29 7.26 -68.93
CA LEU A 202 14.73 8.58 -69.33
C LEU A 202 13.26 8.86 -69.81
N LEU A 203 12.75 10.01 -69.27
CA LEU A 203 12.05 11.18 -69.89
C LEU A 203 10.50 11.40 -69.87
N GLN A 204 10.15 12.63 -69.40
CA GLN A 204 9.01 13.54 -69.70
C GLN A 204 7.59 13.12 -69.26
N ASP A 205 6.74 13.96 -68.67
CA ASP A 205 6.40 15.33 -69.08
C ASP A 205 5.76 16.18 -67.94
N THR A 206 5.81 17.51 -68.10
CA THR A 206 5.33 18.54 -67.14
C THR A 206 4.17 19.38 -67.69
N SER A 207 3.52 20.14 -66.79
CA SER A 207 2.64 21.33 -66.99
C SER A 207 1.12 21.05 -66.85
N LYS A 208 0.26 21.88 -66.22
CA LYS A 208 0.31 23.30 -65.77
C LYS A 208 -0.87 23.57 -64.80
N MET A 209 -0.73 24.56 -63.91
CA MET A 209 -1.81 25.19 -63.10
C MET A 209 -2.56 26.28 -63.89
N ASP A 210 -3.66 26.79 -63.27
CA ASP A 210 -4.39 28.08 -63.45
C ASP A 210 -5.86 27.91 -63.93
N CYS A 211 -6.91 28.61 -63.47
CA CYS A 211 -7.11 29.76 -62.57
C CYS A 211 -8.64 29.93 -62.28
N PHE A 212 -8.95 30.71 -61.22
CA PHE A 212 -10.21 31.30 -60.74
C PHE A 212 -11.43 31.45 -61.70
N ASN A 213 -12.65 31.24 -61.18
CA ASN A 213 -13.66 32.30 -60.94
C ASN A 213 -14.96 31.83 -60.26
N GLN A 214 -15.59 32.80 -59.58
CA GLN A 214 -16.78 32.76 -58.72
C GLN A 214 -18.11 32.40 -59.45
N THR A 215 -19.09 31.83 -58.72
CA THR A 215 -20.38 32.47 -58.27
C THR A 215 -21.60 31.50 -58.25
N LEU A 216 -22.38 31.56 -57.14
CA LEU A 216 -23.78 31.09 -56.88
C LEU A 216 -24.03 29.57 -56.69
N SER A 217 -24.75 29.03 -55.69
CA SER A 217 -25.68 29.57 -54.68
C SER A 217 -26.05 28.54 -53.58
N ASN A 218 -26.35 29.04 -52.37
CA ASN A 218 -27.29 28.54 -51.34
C ASN A 218 -26.99 27.30 -50.45
N SER A 219 -26.51 27.62 -49.23
CA SER A 219 -27.10 27.27 -47.92
C SER A 219 -27.39 25.80 -47.56
N LYS A 220 -26.61 25.28 -46.60
CA LYS A 220 -27.10 24.67 -45.34
C LYS A 220 -25.96 24.56 -44.33
N SER A 221 -26.02 25.43 -43.31
CA SER A 221 -25.27 25.27 -42.06
C SER A 221 -25.87 24.07 -41.32
N SER A 222 -25.14 22.96 -41.28
CA SER A 222 -25.37 21.90 -40.29
C SER A 222 -24.65 22.30 -39.02
N TYR A 223 -25.36 23.00 -38.13
CA TYR A 223 -25.04 23.01 -36.71
C TYR A 223 -24.99 21.56 -36.24
N THR A 224 -23.81 21.01 -36.02
CA THR A 224 -23.63 19.85 -35.17
C THR A 224 -24.08 20.26 -33.77
N SER A 225 -25.32 19.91 -33.43
CA SER A 225 -25.84 19.97 -32.07
C SER A 225 -25.01 19.03 -31.20
N CYS A 226 -23.89 19.51 -30.66
CA CYS A 226 -23.17 18.86 -29.58
C CYS A 226 -24.11 18.79 -28.36
N ASN A 227 -24.63 17.60 -28.10
CA ASN A 227 -25.57 17.36 -27.01
C ASN A 227 -24.90 17.73 -25.65
N PRO A 228 -25.36 18.75 -24.91
CA PRO A 228 -24.72 19.20 -23.67
C PRO A 228 -24.64 18.11 -22.59
N GLN A 229 -25.52 17.10 -22.67
CA GLN A 229 -25.52 15.95 -21.78
C GLN A 229 -24.34 14.99 -21.99
N SER A 230 -23.81 14.83 -23.21
CA SER A 230 -22.65 13.94 -23.43
C SER A 230 -21.37 14.54 -22.87
N ASN A 231 -21.15 15.85 -23.06
CA ASN A 231 -20.00 16.56 -22.50
C ASN A 231 -20.03 16.58 -20.96
N HIS A 232 -21.22 16.70 -20.35
CA HIS A 232 -21.36 16.64 -18.90
C HIS A 232 -21.15 15.23 -18.33
N LEU A 233 -21.53 14.18 -19.06
CA LEU A 233 -21.26 12.79 -18.68
C LEU A 233 -19.78 12.42 -18.83
N LEU A 234 -19.13 12.82 -19.93
CA LEU A 234 -17.69 12.65 -20.15
C LEU A 234 -16.87 13.41 -19.11
N SER A 235 -17.25 14.65 -18.78
CA SER A 235 -16.62 15.43 -17.70
C SER A 235 -16.78 14.76 -16.33
N ARG A 236 -17.96 14.19 -16.02
CA ARG A 236 -18.19 13.43 -14.77
C ARG A 236 -17.40 12.13 -14.70
N GLU A 237 -17.28 11.42 -15.82
CA GLU A 237 -16.52 10.18 -15.91
C GLU A 237 -15.01 10.45 -15.78
N GLN A 238 -14.50 11.46 -16.49
CA GLN A 238 -13.12 11.90 -16.40
C GLN A 238 -12.77 12.41 -14.99
N ARG A 239 -13.67 13.18 -14.36
CA ARG A 239 -13.52 13.59 -12.95
C ARG A 239 -13.54 12.39 -12.00
N ARG A 240 -14.40 11.39 -12.25
CA ARG A 240 -14.44 10.15 -11.45
C ARG A 240 -13.14 9.36 -11.57
N ASN A 241 -12.61 9.22 -12.78
CA ASN A 241 -11.35 8.53 -13.05
C ASN A 241 -10.17 9.27 -12.40
N THR A 242 -10.17 10.61 -12.44
CA THR A 242 -9.16 11.44 -11.77
C THR A 242 -9.20 11.25 -10.26
N LEU A 243 -10.38 11.37 -9.64
CA LEU A 243 -10.56 11.13 -8.21
C LEU A 243 -10.18 9.71 -7.79
N GLN A 244 -10.50 8.70 -8.61
CA GLN A 244 -10.08 7.32 -8.37
C GLN A 244 -8.56 7.19 -8.39
N LYS A 245 -7.88 7.79 -9.37
CA LYS A 245 -6.42 7.81 -9.45
C LYS A 245 -5.78 8.51 -8.26
N GLU A 246 -6.26 9.69 -7.89
CA GLU A 246 -5.79 10.44 -6.71
C GLU A 246 -5.98 9.65 -5.42
N SER A 247 -7.14 9.00 -5.26
CA SER A 247 -7.43 8.17 -4.09
C SER A 247 -6.52 6.95 -4.01
N LEU A 248 -6.21 6.32 -5.15
CA LEU A 248 -5.26 5.20 -5.23
C LEU A 248 -3.85 5.65 -4.84
N ILE A 249 -3.39 6.79 -5.36
CA ILE A 249 -2.07 7.35 -5.05
C ILE A 249 -1.97 7.70 -3.57
N PHE A 250 -2.97 8.42 -3.04
CA PHE A 250 -3.04 8.75 -1.62
C PHE A 250 -2.99 7.50 -0.76
N MET A 251 -3.79 6.48 -1.11
CA MET A 251 -3.79 5.22 -0.39
C MET A 251 -2.43 4.55 -0.36
N LYS A 252 -1.81 4.46 -1.54
CA LYS A 252 -0.53 3.81 -1.70
C LYS A 252 0.50 4.53 -0.85
N GLY A 253 0.52 5.87 -0.88
CA GLY A 253 1.40 6.67 -0.04
C GLY A 253 1.19 6.41 1.45
N VAL A 254 -0.06 6.48 1.94
CA VAL A 254 -0.32 6.29 3.39
C VAL A 254 -0.01 4.86 3.84
N MET A 255 -0.42 3.85 3.07
CA MET A 255 -0.11 2.46 3.38
C MET A 255 1.39 2.18 3.31
N ASP A 256 2.09 2.74 2.33
CA ASP A 256 3.54 2.61 2.21
C ASP A 256 4.24 3.22 3.43
N GLU A 257 3.89 4.45 3.83
CA GLU A 257 4.48 5.09 5.02
C GLU A 257 4.24 4.26 6.28
N CYS A 258 3.00 3.81 6.52
CA CYS A 258 2.63 3.20 7.80
C CYS A 258 2.84 1.70 7.90
N THR A 259 2.85 0.96 6.79
CA THR A 259 2.80 -0.51 6.79
C THR A 259 3.97 -1.18 6.07
N HIS A 260 4.73 -0.43 5.25
CA HIS A 260 5.87 -1.01 4.55
C HIS A 260 6.99 -1.33 5.54
N VAL A 261 7.35 -2.61 5.66
CA VAL A 261 8.30 -3.08 6.69
C VAL A 261 9.71 -2.49 6.54
N ALA A 262 10.10 -2.02 5.35
CA ALA A 262 11.37 -1.30 5.16
C ALA A 262 11.44 0.06 5.89
N ASN A 263 10.32 0.58 6.39
CA ASN A 263 10.30 1.79 7.21
C ASN A 263 10.65 1.52 8.69
N PHE A 264 10.92 0.25 9.03
CA PHE A 264 11.33 -0.22 10.35
C PHE A 264 12.78 -0.73 10.31
N SER A 265 13.47 -0.65 11.45
CA SER A 265 14.82 -1.20 11.58
C SER A 265 14.87 -2.68 11.23
N VAL A 266 15.82 -3.07 10.38
CA VAL A 266 16.10 -4.45 10.02
C VAL A 266 16.36 -5.28 11.28
N PRO A 267 15.69 -6.43 11.51
CA PRO A 267 15.90 -7.31 12.66
C PRO A 267 17.39 -7.62 12.92
N VAL A 268 17.74 -7.89 14.18
CA VAL A 268 19.15 -8.08 14.59
C VAL A 268 19.82 -9.17 13.79
N ASP A 269 19.12 -10.29 13.62
CA ASP A 269 19.56 -11.41 12.78
C ASP A 269 18.42 -11.81 11.84
N PRO A 270 18.44 -11.33 10.58
CA PRO A 270 17.45 -11.73 9.58
C PRO A 270 17.45 -13.22 9.23
N SER A 271 18.53 -13.95 9.48
CA SER A 271 18.61 -15.38 9.14
C SER A 271 17.68 -16.25 9.98
N LEU A 272 17.26 -15.75 11.14
CA LEU A 272 16.27 -16.38 12.02
C LEU A 272 14.83 -16.12 11.58
N ILE A 273 14.61 -15.27 10.58
CA ILE A 273 13.25 -14.93 10.11
C ILE A 273 12.81 -15.95 9.07
N ILE A 274 11.67 -16.58 9.36
CA ILE A 274 10.95 -17.43 8.41
C ILE A 274 9.66 -16.72 8.02
N VAL A 275 9.54 -16.36 6.75
CA VAL A 275 8.32 -15.77 6.20
C VAL A 275 7.54 -16.84 5.46
N VAL A 276 6.29 -17.07 5.86
CA VAL A 276 5.38 -17.97 5.15
C VAL A 276 4.42 -17.14 4.30
N GLN A 277 4.40 -17.36 2.99
CA GLN A 277 3.58 -16.60 2.05
C GLN A 277 2.76 -17.49 1.12
N ALA A 278 1.50 -17.15 0.91
CA ALA A 278 0.67 -17.80 -0.11
C ALA A 278 1.07 -17.31 -1.52
N LYS A 279 1.12 -18.23 -2.51
CA LYS A 279 1.52 -17.91 -3.89
C LYS A 279 0.49 -17.06 -4.64
N GLU A 280 -0.79 -17.23 -4.31
CA GLU A 280 -1.93 -16.58 -4.98
C GLU A 280 -2.63 -15.57 -4.07
N ASP A 281 -1.91 -15.03 -3.07
CA ASP A 281 -2.41 -14.07 -2.07
C ASP A 281 -3.00 -12.81 -2.73
N ALA A 282 -4.25 -12.47 -2.40
CA ALA A 282 -4.94 -11.27 -2.90
C ALA A 282 -4.93 -10.06 -1.94
N TYR A 283 -4.29 -10.19 -0.78
CA TYR A 283 -4.24 -9.20 0.29
C TYR A 283 -2.87 -8.51 0.37
N ILE A 284 -1.78 -9.24 0.12
CA ILE A 284 -0.41 -8.71 0.13
C ILE A 284 0.07 -8.50 -1.32
N PRO A 285 0.43 -7.28 -1.73
CA PRO A 285 0.91 -7.03 -3.08
C PRO A 285 2.23 -7.76 -3.36
N ARG A 286 2.39 -8.30 -4.58
CA ARG A 286 3.61 -9.00 -5.03
C ARG A 286 4.40 -8.24 -6.10
N THR A 287 3.73 -7.34 -6.81
CA THR A 287 4.31 -6.56 -7.90
C THR A 287 4.39 -5.10 -7.48
N GLY A 288 5.49 -4.43 -7.82
CA GLY A 288 5.70 -3.02 -7.49
C GLY A 288 6.00 -2.74 -6.01
N VAL A 289 6.42 -3.78 -5.27
CA VAL A 289 6.92 -3.70 -3.89
C VAL A 289 8.25 -4.44 -3.79
N ARG A 290 9.10 -4.03 -2.86
CA ARG A 290 10.39 -4.69 -2.61
C ARG A 290 10.19 -6.08 -2.03
N SER A 291 11.04 -7.03 -2.42
CA SER A 291 11.01 -8.37 -1.82
C SER A 291 11.47 -8.32 -0.36
N LEU A 292 10.96 -9.23 0.48
CA LEU A 292 11.40 -9.28 1.88
C LEU A 292 12.88 -9.66 2.00
N GLN A 293 13.44 -10.45 1.08
CA GLN A 293 14.88 -10.72 1.06
C GLN A 293 15.73 -9.47 0.77
N GLU A 294 15.23 -8.52 -0.04
CA GLU A 294 15.92 -7.23 -0.23
C GLU A 294 15.85 -6.34 1.01
N ILE A 295 14.80 -6.48 1.81
CA ILE A 295 14.60 -5.67 3.02
C ILE A 295 15.35 -6.29 4.21
N TRP A 296 15.29 -7.61 4.34
CA TRP A 296 15.88 -8.44 5.40
C TRP A 296 16.75 -9.54 4.77
N PRO A 297 18.00 -9.21 4.37
CA PRO A 297 18.89 -10.16 3.70
C PRO A 297 19.17 -11.39 4.57
N GLY A 298 18.90 -12.59 4.03
CA GLY A 298 19.11 -13.86 4.74
C GLY A 298 17.84 -14.49 5.30
N CYS A 299 16.69 -13.80 5.30
CA CYS A 299 15.43 -14.41 5.73
C CYS A 299 15.00 -15.56 4.80
N GLU A 300 14.44 -16.62 5.37
CA GLU A 300 13.83 -17.72 4.63
C GLU A 300 12.42 -17.32 4.16
N ILE A 301 12.06 -17.60 2.91
CA ILE A 301 10.67 -17.49 2.44
C ILE A 301 10.14 -18.84 2.01
N ARG A 302 9.10 -19.30 2.71
CA ARG A 302 8.36 -20.53 2.42
C ARG A 302 7.07 -20.19 1.69
N TYR A 303 6.93 -20.70 0.48
CA TYR A 303 5.73 -20.47 -0.32
C TYR A 303 4.72 -21.60 -0.15
N LEU A 304 3.47 -21.23 0.10
CA LEU A 304 2.33 -22.14 0.17
C LEU A 304 1.48 -22.01 -1.09
N GLU A 305 0.97 -23.14 -1.59
CA GLU A 305 -0.03 -23.15 -2.66
C GLU A 305 -1.36 -22.57 -2.16
N GLY A 306 -2.06 -21.83 -3.05
CA GLY A 306 -3.32 -21.16 -2.78
C GLY A 306 -3.19 -19.68 -2.41
N GLY A 307 -4.32 -19.08 -2.02
CA GLY A 307 -4.43 -17.70 -1.54
C GLY A 307 -4.41 -17.58 -0.01
N HIS A 308 -4.49 -16.34 0.47
CA HIS A 308 -4.44 -15.96 1.87
C HIS A 308 -5.44 -16.73 2.74
N ILE A 309 -6.71 -16.78 2.29
CA ILE A 309 -7.80 -17.40 3.05
C ILE A 309 -7.66 -18.92 3.03
N SER A 310 -7.37 -19.50 1.87
CA SER A 310 -7.18 -20.95 1.75
C SER A 310 -5.95 -21.44 2.53
N ALA A 311 -4.86 -20.67 2.55
CA ALA A 311 -3.68 -21.00 3.34
C ALA A 311 -4.01 -20.96 4.85
N TYR A 312 -4.72 -19.92 5.30
CA TYR A 312 -5.17 -19.82 6.68
C TYR A 312 -6.11 -20.96 7.08
N LEU A 313 -7.05 -21.38 6.23
CA LEU A 313 -8.03 -22.41 6.59
C LEU A 313 -7.47 -23.83 6.53
N PHE A 314 -6.60 -24.12 5.56
CA PHE A 314 -6.25 -25.51 5.22
C PHE A 314 -4.77 -25.86 5.40
N LYS A 315 -3.91 -24.89 5.74
CA LYS A 315 -2.45 -25.10 5.80
C LYS A 315 -1.84 -24.81 7.18
N GLN A 316 -2.65 -24.63 8.23
CA GLN A 316 -2.18 -24.31 9.59
C GLN A 316 -1.11 -25.27 10.13
N GLY A 317 -1.23 -26.58 9.88
CA GLY A 317 -0.27 -27.58 10.34
C GLY A 317 1.11 -27.52 9.68
N LEU A 318 1.35 -26.59 8.75
CA LEU A 318 2.67 -26.34 8.15
C LEU A 318 3.46 -25.23 8.85
N PHE A 319 2.82 -24.44 9.71
CA PHE A 319 3.43 -23.25 10.33
C PHE A 319 2.96 -22.98 11.77
N ARG A 320 2.26 -23.94 12.37
CA ARG A 320 1.99 -24.01 13.80
C ARG A 320 2.75 -25.18 14.40
#